data_AF-A0A9P1MH36-F1
#
_entry.id   AF-A0A9P1MH36-F1
#
_cell.length_a   1.000
_cell.length_b   1.000
_cell.length_c   1.000
_cell.angle_alpha   90.00
_cell.angle_beta   90.00
_cell.angle_gamma   90.00
#
_symmetry.space_group_name_H-M   'P 1'
#
loop_
_entity.id
_entity.type
_entity.pdbx_description
1 polymer ?
#
loop_
_entity_poly.entity_id
_entity_poly.type
_entity_poly.pdbx_seq_one_letter_code
_entity_poly.pdbx_strand_id
1 'polypeptide(L)'
;LEYASPVWSPGNKKLLNKIEKVQKRFLLAILNRAGITNVTTPNIATVALEKRRIIADLSLLYDQVLTKNSLPNPDASLLYFPVPSSFRRSSRNNHPWSIGHPPYQSNALRSSFEYRVVDAWNSLPECMLLLRKPSFCKHIKQRMSPVSI
;
A
#
# COMPACT_ATOMS: atom_id res chain seq x y z
N LEU A 1 10.04 -3.72 6.08
CA LEU A 1 10.10 -2.38 6.71
C LEU A 1 8.71 -1.86 7.08
N GLU A 2 7.67 -2.12 6.28
CA GLU A 2 6.31 -1.62 6.56
C GLU A 2 5.50 -2.52 7.50
N TYR A 3 6.13 -3.09 8.52
CA TYR A 3 5.38 -3.84 9.53
C TYR A 3 4.40 -2.91 10.24
N ALA A 4 3.14 -3.33 10.37
CA ALA A 4 2.05 -2.57 10.98
C ALA A 4 1.70 -1.21 10.32
N SER A 5 2.16 -0.92 9.09
CA SER A 5 1.74 0.30 8.38
C SER A 5 0.22 0.47 8.21
N PRO A 6 -0.60 -0.59 8.10
CA PRO A 6 -2.05 -0.44 8.05
C PRO A 6 -2.63 0.17 9.33
N VAL A 7 -2.09 -0.24 10.48
CA VAL A 7 -2.55 0.19 11.82
C VAL A 7 -1.97 1.55 12.19
N TRP A 8 -0.69 1.77 11.91
CA TRP A 8 0.01 3.00 12.29
C TRP A 8 0.72 3.63 11.10
N SER A 9 0.09 4.66 10.53
CA SER A 9 0.66 5.48 9.47
C SER A 9 0.29 6.95 9.68
N PRO A 10 1.20 7.78 10.21
CA PRO A 10 0.90 9.20 10.37
C PRO A 10 0.76 9.87 9.00
N GLY A 11 -0.30 10.63 8.79
CA GLY A 11 -0.51 11.42 7.56
C GLY A 11 0.41 12.65 7.45
N ASN A 12 1.07 13.05 8.53
CA ASN A 12 1.91 14.24 8.54
C ASN A 12 3.29 13.97 7.92
N LYS A 13 3.63 14.68 6.84
CA LYS A 13 4.92 14.61 6.14
C LYS A 13 6.14 14.73 7.07
N LYS A 14 6.07 15.57 8.11
CA LYS A 14 7.16 15.71 9.09
C LYS A 14 7.40 14.41 9.86
N LEU A 15 6.34 13.71 10.24
CA LEU A 15 6.43 12.42 10.93
C LEU A 15 6.90 11.32 9.98
N LEU A 16 6.41 11.31 8.74
CA LEU A 16 6.88 10.38 7.70
C LEU A 16 8.39 10.52 7.46
N ASN A 17 8.90 11.74 7.31
CA ASN A 17 10.32 12.01 7.13
C ASN A 17 11.16 11.55 8.33
N LYS A 18 10.65 11.72 9.55
CA LYS A 18 11.31 11.21 10.77
C LYS A 18 11.40 9.69 10.75
N ILE A 19 10.30 8.99 10.43
CA ILE A 19 10.27 7.52 10.33
C ILE A 19 11.25 7.05 9.26
N GLU A 20 11.24 7.68 8.08
CA GLU A 20 12.12 7.31 6.97
C GLU A 20 13.60 7.49 7.34
N LYS A 21 13.95 8.58 8.03
CA LYS A 21 15.32 8.81 8.53
C LYS A 21 15.76 7.73 9.51
N VAL A 22 14.87 7.33 10.43
CA VAL A 22 15.14 6.24 11.39
C VAL A 22 15.34 4.92 10.65
N GLN A 23 14.44 4.55 9.74
CA GLN A 23 14.55 3.33 8.94
C GLN A 23 15.85 3.28 8.13
N LYS A 24 16.24 4.39 7.47
CA LYS A 24 17.50 4.50 6.72
C LYS A 24 18.71 4.31 7.63
N ARG A 25 18.74 4.96 8.79
CA ARG A 25 19.84 4.85 9.75
C ARG A 25 20.01 3.43 10.28
N PHE A 26 18.90 2.78 10.67
CA PHE A 26 18.94 1.40 11.14
C PHE A 26 19.42 0.44 10.06
N LEU A 27 18.94 0.63 8.83
CA LEU A 27 19.30 -0.26 7.74
C LEU A 27 20.80 -0.11 7.38
N LEU A 28 21.34 1.10 7.36
CA LEU A 28 22.80 1.31 7.23
C LEU A 28 23.59 0.66 8.36
N ALA A 29 23.13 0.77 9.60
CA ALA A 29 23.80 0.14 10.74
C ALA A 29 23.83 -1.39 10.62
N ILE A 30 22.74 -2.00 10.14
CA ILE A 30 22.66 -3.45 9.90
C ILE A 30 23.61 -3.86 8.78
N LEU A 31 23.66 -3.12 7.66
CA LEU A 31 24.55 -3.42 6.54
C LEU A 31 26.03 -3.31 6.93
N ASN A 32 26.39 -2.26 7.67
CA ASN A 32 27.75 -2.10 8.17
C ASN A 32 28.15 -3.26 9.09
N ARG A 33 27.25 -3.71 9.98
CA ARG A 33 27.50 -4.89 10.83
C ARG A 33 27.62 -6.19 10.04
N ALA A 34 26.93 -6.29 8.90
CA ALA A 34 27.02 -7.42 7.99
C ALA A 34 28.26 -7.35 7.07
N GLY A 35 29.16 -6.37 7.23
CA GLY A 35 30.35 -6.20 6.40
C GLY A 35 30.08 -5.63 5.00
N ILE A 36 28.87 -5.11 4.75
CA ILE A 36 28.47 -4.55 3.46
C ILE A 36 28.64 -3.03 3.50
N THR A 37 29.85 -2.56 3.20
CA THR A 37 30.26 -1.15 3.39
C THR A 37 30.12 -0.29 2.12
N ASN A 38 30.03 -0.89 0.94
CA ASN A 38 29.98 -0.19 -0.36
C ASN A 38 28.56 -0.01 -0.93
N VAL A 39 27.53 0.03 -0.07
CA VAL A 39 26.15 0.22 -0.55
C VAL A 39 25.82 1.71 -0.58
N THR A 40 25.90 2.32 -1.77
CA THR A 40 25.11 3.53 -2.08
C THR A 40 23.67 3.20 -1.75
N THR A 41 23.09 3.91 -0.78
CA THR A 41 21.76 3.68 -0.15
C THR A 41 20.99 2.47 -0.72
N PRO A 42 20.81 1.39 0.03
CA PRO A 42 20.27 0.13 -0.49
C PRO A 42 18.97 0.35 -1.26
N ASN A 43 18.72 -0.46 -2.29
CA ASN A 43 17.53 -0.36 -3.15
C ASN A 43 16.18 -0.28 -2.39
N ILE A 44 16.14 -0.76 -1.15
CA ILE A 44 14.97 -0.63 -0.26
C ILE A 44 14.80 0.79 0.31
N ALA A 45 15.91 1.52 0.53
CA ALA A 45 15.95 2.89 1.01
C ALA A 45 15.86 3.95 -0.11
N THR A 46 16.00 3.58 -1.38
CA THR A 46 15.83 4.49 -2.53
C THR A 46 14.35 4.75 -2.83
N VAL A 47 13.46 3.82 -2.47
CA VAL A 47 12.02 4.01 -2.56
C VAL A 47 11.51 4.75 -1.33
N ALA A 48 10.90 5.92 -1.56
CA ALA A 48 10.28 6.74 -0.52
C ALA A 48 9.31 5.93 0.35
N LEU A 49 9.23 6.28 1.64
CA LEU A 49 8.37 5.58 2.61
C LEU A 49 6.90 5.52 2.14
N GLU A 50 6.38 6.60 1.59
CA GLU A 50 5.02 6.69 1.06
C GLU A 50 4.75 5.61 0.01
N LYS A 51 5.65 5.45 -0.96
CA LYS A 51 5.53 4.41 -2.00
C LYS A 51 5.63 3.02 -1.41
N ARG A 52 6.57 2.77 -0.49
CA ARG A 52 6.68 1.46 0.18
C ARG A 52 5.41 1.09 0.92
N ARG A 53 4.77 2.05 1.57
CA ARG A 53 3.49 1.86 2.27
C ARG A 53 2.36 1.56 1.29
N ILE A 54 2.25 2.29 0.18
CA ILE A 54 1.25 1.99 -0.86
C ILE A 54 1.40 0.56 -1.36
N ILE A 55 2.64 0.10 -1.61
CA ILE A 55 2.90 -1.28 -2.04
C ILE A 55 2.43 -2.29 -0.97
N ALA A 56 2.73 -2.03 0.31
CA ALA A 56 2.31 -2.88 1.41
C ALA A 56 0.78 -2.90 1.59
N ASP A 57 0.15 -1.74 1.44
CA ASP A 57 -1.29 -1.57 1.57
C ASP A 57 -2.04 -2.28 0.43
N LEU A 58 -1.62 -2.09 -0.84
CA LEU A 58 -2.18 -2.79 -1.99
C LEU A 58 -1.97 -4.30 -1.91
N SER A 59 -0.81 -4.73 -1.41
CA SER A 59 -0.55 -6.14 -1.12
C SER A 59 -1.57 -6.66 -0.10
N LEU A 60 -1.73 -6.02 1.05
CA LEU A 60 -2.68 -6.47 2.06
C LEU A 60 -4.12 -6.52 1.50
N LEU A 61 -4.54 -5.47 0.79
CA LEU A 61 -5.88 -5.41 0.22
C LEU A 61 -6.13 -6.51 -0.82
N TYR A 62 -5.12 -6.86 -1.63
CA TYR A 62 -5.23 -8.01 -2.53
C TYR A 62 -5.60 -9.30 -1.77
N ASP A 63 -4.97 -9.55 -0.61
CA ASP A 63 -5.28 -10.75 0.17
C ASP A 63 -6.69 -10.68 0.75
N GLN A 64 -7.17 -9.50 1.13
CA GLN A 64 -8.52 -9.32 1.66
C GLN A 64 -9.60 -9.49 0.60
N VAL A 65 -9.36 -9.01 -0.63
CA VAL A 65 -10.38 -8.94 -1.70
C VAL A 65 -10.37 -10.19 -2.58
N LEU A 66 -9.20 -10.71 -2.93
CA LEU A 66 -9.03 -11.74 -3.97
C LEU A 66 -8.67 -13.11 -3.40
N THR A 67 -8.09 -13.18 -2.21
CA THR A 67 -7.74 -14.45 -1.57
C THR A 67 -8.85 -14.80 -0.56
N LYS A 68 -9.68 -15.80 -0.86
CA LYS A 68 -10.81 -16.25 0.01
C LYS A 68 -10.43 -16.68 1.44
N ASN A 69 -9.15 -16.66 1.83
CA ASN A 69 -8.63 -17.36 3.01
C ASN A 69 -7.82 -16.52 4.02
N SER A 70 -7.84 -15.18 4.03
CA SER A 70 -6.79 -14.44 4.77
C SER A 70 -7.18 -13.49 5.90
N LEU A 71 -8.41 -13.49 6.42
CA LEU A 71 -8.65 -12.87 7.73
C LEU A 71 -9.63 -13.72 8.55
N PRO A 72 -9.30 -14.08 9.80
CA PRO A 72 -10.23 -14.73 10.73
C PRO A 72 -11.24 -13.73 11.33
N ASN A 73 -11.41 -12.55 10.72
CA ASN A 73 -12.29 -11.52 11.25
C ASN A 73 -13.49 -11.29 10.32
N PRO A 74 -14.68 -11.82 10.63
CA PRO A 74 -15.90 -11.62 9.83
C PRO A 74 -16.29 -10.14 9.71
N ASP A 75 -15.83 -9.27 10.62
CA ASP A 75 -16.06 -7.82 10.58
C ASP A 75 -15.22 -7.08 9.52
N ALA A 76 -14.22 -7.73 8.91
CA ALA A 76 -13.46 -7.11 7.81
C ALA A 76 -14.34 -6.83 6.58
N SER A 77 -15.45 -7.56 6.44
CA SER A 77 -16.49 -7.31 5.44
C SER A 77 -17.25 -5.98 5.66
N LEU A 78 -17.17 -5.38 6.85
CA LEU A 78 -17.79 -4.11 7.21
C LEU A 78 -16.91 -2.88 6.87
N LEU A 79 -15.61 -3.09 6.63
CA LEU A 79 -14.67 -1.99 6.36
C LEU A 79 -14.69 -1.53 4.90
N TYR A 80 -15.11 -2.40 3.99
CA TYR A 80 -15.08 -2.13 2.55
C TYR A 80 -16.41 -2.49 1.93
N PHE A 81 -17.22 -1.46 1.69
CA PHE A 81 -18.49 -1.64 0.99
C PHE A 81 -18.19 -1.82 -0.51
N PRO A 82 -18.66 -2.91 -1.15
CA PRO A 82 -18.65 -2.99 -2.60
C PRO A 82 -19.41 -1.78 -3.14
N VAL A 83 -18.82 -1.04 -4.08
CA VAL A 83 -19.48 0.15 -4.67
C VAL A 83 -20.83 -0.30 -5.22
N PRO A 84 -21.96 0.24 -4.70
CA PRO A 84 -23.27 -0.06 -5.26
C PRO A 84 -23.24 0.22 -6.75
N SER A 85 -23.82 -0.66 -7.57
CA SER A 85 -23.87 -0.48 -9.03
C SER A 85 -24.42 0.90 -9.44
N SER A 86 -25.29 1.49 -8.61
CA SER A 86 -25.85 2.83 -8.75
C SER A 86 -24.90 4.00 -8.41
N PHE A 87 -23.83 3.74 -7.65
CA PHE A 87 -22.73 4.68 -7.37
C PHE A 87 -21.54 4.50 -8.33
N ARG A 88 -21.57 3.50 -9.22
CA ARG A 88 -20.71 3.42 -10.42
C ARG A 88 -21.12 4.48 -11.46
N ARG A 89 -21.52 5.67 -11.02
CA ARG A 89 -21.77 6.80 -11.91
C ARG A 89 -20.41 7.29 -12.41
N SER A 90 -20.10 6.85 -13.63
CA SER A 90 -19.17 7.52 -14.55
C SER A 90 -17.68 7.51 -14.16
N SER A 91 -17.07 6.34 -14.09
CA SER A 91 -15.64 6.24 -14.43
C SER A 91 -15.43 5.05 -15.34
N ARG A 92 -14.98 5.32 -16.58
CA ARG A 92 -14.58 4.31 -17.58
C ARG A 92 -13.43 3.40 -17.10
N ASN A 93 -12.90 3.62 -15.89
CA ASN A 93 -11.78 2.91 -15.30
C ASN A 93 -12.16 2.01 -14.11
N ASN A 94 -13.45 1.86 -13.77
CA ASN A 94 -13.85 0.98 -12.67
C ASN A 94 -13.84 -0.49 -13.10
N HIS A 95 -13.10 -1.32 -12.39
CA HIS A 95 -13.01 -2.77 -12.62
C HIS A 95 -13.96 -3.53 -11.66
N PRO A 96 -14.22 -4.84 -11.85
CA PRO A 96 -15.16 -5.61 -11.03
C PRO A 96 -14.88 -5.56 -9.52
N TRP A 97 -13.60 -5.52 -9.14
CA TRP A 97 -13.14 -5.44 -7.75
C TRP A 97 -12.99 -4.02 -7.18
N SER A 98 -13.53 -2.98 -7.81
CA SER A 98 -13.42 -1.62 -7.29
C SER A 98 -14.20 -1.46 -5.97
N ILE A 99 -13.62 -0.71 -5.04
CA ILE A 99 -14.12 -0.56 -3.66
C ILE A 99 -14.55 0.89 -3.41
N GLY A 100 -15.61 1.08 -2.63
CA GLY A 100 -16.07 2.39 -2.23
C GLY A 100 -15.27 2.93 -1.06
N HIS A 101 -15.14 4.26 -0.99
CA HIS A 101 -14.67 4.90 0.24
C HIS A 101 -15.67 4.64 1.37
N PRO A 102 -15.22 4.26 2.59
CA PRO A 102 -16.10 4.20 3.73
C PRO A 102 -16.70 5.58 4.01
N PRO A 103 -17.92 5.68 4.58
CA PRO A 103 -18.51 6.96 4.93
C PRO A 103 -17.70 7.62 6.06
N TYR A 104 -17.29 8.88 5.88
CA TYR A 104 -16.58 9.65 6.90
C TYR A 104 -17.20 11.01 7.13
N GLN A 105 -17.24 11.43 8.39
CA GLN A 105 -17.72 12.75 8.81
C GLN A 105 -16.57 13.74 9.05
N SER A 106 -15.30 13.29 9.03
CA SER A 106 -14.14 14.16 9.24
C SER A 106 -12.88 13.67 8.52
N ASN A 107 -11.93 14.58 8.27
CA ASN A 107 -10.65 14.28 7.63
C ASN A 107 -9.66 13.49 8.52
N ALA A 108 -10.04 13.17 9.77
CA ALA A 108 -9.15 12.50 10.73
C ALA A 108 -8.71 11.10 10.26
N LEU A 109 -9.56 10.40 9.52
CA LEU A 109 -9.30 9.04 9.04
C LEU A 109 -8.62 9.02 7.66
N ARG A 110 -8.38 10.17 7.03
CA ARG A 110 -7.85 10.22 5.65
C ARG A 110 -6.49 9.52 5.50
N SER A 111 -5.69 9.47 6.56
CA SER A 111 -4.41 8.76 6.56
C SER A 111 -4.51 7.30 7.04
N SER A 112 -5.68 6.82 7.46
CA SER A 112 -5.86 5.42 7.83
C SER A 112 -5.82 4.55 6.58
N PHE A 113 -5.59 3.25 6.79
CA PHE A 113 -5.40 2.28 5.71
C PHE A 113 -6.61 2.24 4.79
N GLU A 114 -7.80 2.24 5.37
CA GLU A 114 -9.09 2.05 4.72
C GLU A 114 -9.41 3.14 3.69
N TYR A 115 -8.88 4.36 3.87
CA TYR A 115 -9.12 5.46 2.95
C TYR A 115 -8.00 5.61 1.93
N ARG A 116 -6.74 5.53 2.37
CA ARG A 116 -5.59 5.82 1.50
C ARG A 116 -5.36 4.75 0.43
N VAL A 117 -5.78 3.50 0.69
CA VAL A 117 -5.57 2.38 -0.24
C VAL A 117 -6.59 2.37 -1.38
N VAL A 118 -7.80 2.90 -1.16
CA VAL A 118 -8.93 2.78 -2.10
C VAL A 118 -8.64 3.44 -3.44
N ASP A 119 -8.12 4.67 -3.43
CA ASP A 119 -7.78 5.38 -4.67
C ASP A 119 -6.67 4.65 -5.44
N ALA A 120 -5.65 4.18 -4.73
CA ALA A 120 -4.56 3.42 -5.33
C ALA A 120 -5.06 2.10 -5.93
N TRP A 121 -5.95 1.40 -5.24
CA TRP A 121 -6.55 0.13 -5.68
C TRP A 121 -7.41 0.32 -6.93
N ASN A 122 -8.33 1.27 -6.90
CA ASN A 122 -9.24 1.56 -8.00
C ASN A 122 -8.51 2.10 -9.24
N SER A 123 -7.29 2.63 -9.09
CA SER A 123 -6.44 3.05 -10.21
C SER A 123 -5.70 1.91 -10.91
N LEU A 124 -5.75 0.69 -10.36
CA LEU A 124 -5.04 -0.45 -10.92
C LEU A 124 -5.72 -0.96 -12.20
N PRO A 125 -4.94 -1.31 -13.24
CA PRO A 125 -5.49 -2.00 -14.40
C PRO A 125 -6.08 -3.36 -13.99
N GLU A 126 -7.23 -3.70 -14.57
CA GLU A 126 -7.93 -4.96 -14.32
C GLU A 126 -7.02 -6.19 -14.56
N CYS A 127 -6.18 -6.14 -15.60
CA CYS A 127 -5.24 -7.23 -15.89
C CYS A 127 -4.25 -7.52 -14.76
N MET A 128 -3.95 -6.53 -13.91
CA MET A 128 -3.07 -6.72 -12.76
C MET A 128 -3.75 -7.49 -11.63
N LEU A 129 -5.08 -7.33 -11.48
CA LEU A 129 -5.87 -7.98 -10.44
C LEU A 129 -6.14 -9.46 -10.75
N LEU A 130 -6.02 -9.86 -12.01
CA LEU A 130 -6.07 -11.25 -12.45
C LEU A 130 -4.77 -12.02 -12.15
N LEU A 131 -3.68 -11.33 -11.81
CA LEU A 131 -2.40 -11.96 -11.49
C LEU A 131 -2.44 -12.63 -10.13
N ARG A 132 -1.78 -13.79 -9.99
CA ARG A 132 -1.52 -14.37 -8.66
C ARG A 132 -0.70 -13.41 -7.80
N LYS A 133 -0.90 -13.49 -6.49
CA LYS A 133 -0.27 -12.62 -5.48
C LYS A 133 1.24 -12.36 -5.68
N PRO A 134 2.12 -13.36 -5.89
CA PRO A 134 3.55 -13.09 -6.07
C PRO A 134 3.82 -12.21 -7.31
N SER A 135 3.12 -12.49 -8.41
CA SER A 135 3.21 -11.73 -9.67
C SER A 135 2.64 -10.32 -9.51
N PHE A 136 1.51 -10.18 -8.82
CA PHE A 136 0.92 -8.88 -8.48
C PHE A 136 1.90 -7.99 -7.71
N CYS A 137 2.46 -8.52 -6.61
CA CYS A 137 3.43 -7.80 -5.79
C CYS A 137 4.68 -7.39 -6.58
N LYS A 138 5.15 -8.24 -7.50
CA LYS A 138 6.29 -7.93 -8.37
C LYS A 138 5.99 -6.76 -9.31
N HIS A 139 4.84 -6.78 -9.98
CA HIS A 139 4.44 -5.72 -10.92
C HIS A 139 4.23 -4.38 -10.21
N ILE A 140 3.59 -4.37 -9.05
CA ILE A 140 3.40 -3.15 -8.26
C ILE A 140 4.74 -2.55 -7.82
N LYS A 141 5.68 -3.39 -7.38
CA LYS A 141 7.03 -2.91 -7.02
C LYS A 141 7.74 -2.27 -8.21
N GLN A 142 7.68 -2.88 -9.39
CA GLN A 142 8.29 -2.34 -10.61
C GLN A 142 7.66 -1.02 -11.05
N ARG A 143 6.34 -0.88 -10.89
CA ARG A 143 5.61 0.34 -11.26
C ARG A 143 5.87 1.50 -10.29
N MET A 144 6.25 1.18 -9.05
CA MET A 144 6.50 2.15 -7.97
C MET A 144 7.98 2.47 -7.77
N SER A 145 8.91 1.64 -8.25
CA SER A 145 10.34 1.94 -8.21
C SER A 145 10.65 3.21 -9.02
N PRO A 146 11.62 4.03 -8.59
CA PRO A 146 12.11 5.11 -9.45
C PRO A 146 12.61 4.51 -10.76
N VAL A 147 12.21 5.10 -11.88
CA VAL A 147 12.83 4.79 -13.18
C VAL A 147 14.31 5.12 -13.02
N SER A 148 15.18 4.12 -13.20
CA SER A 148 16.60 4.36 -13.39
C SER A 148 16.74 5.18 -14.66
N ILE A 149 16.93 6.49 -14.50
CA ILE A 149 17.42 7.38 -15.57
C ILE A 149 18.93 7.20 -15.64
#